data_AF-A0A0S7YGP9-F1
#
_entry.id   AF-A0A0S7YGP9-F1
#
_cell.length_a   1.000
_cell.length_b   1.000
_cell.length_c   1.000
_cell.angle_alpha   90.00
_cell.angle_beta   90.00
_cell.angle_gamma   90.00
#
_symmetry.space_group_name_H-M   'P 1'
#
loop_
_entity.id
_entity.type
_entity.pdbx_description
1 polymer ?
#
loop_
_entity_poly.entity_id
_entity_poly.type
_entity_poly.pdbx_seq_one_letter_code
_entity_poly.pdbx_strand_id
1 'polypeptide(L)'
;MKKIIILGSTGSIGRNAIKVLNNLNQFKIVGLAAYNNYQLLARQARCTQPKMVTIVNKQHYKRLKQKLRSVTITCGEQGITDMVESTGANVIICAFARAIGIWGVVEAIKRKMRICLATKEILVSFGDIIMDLVKKHGVELYPIDSEHSAIYQCLEGRKKEEVKNII
;
A
#
# COMPACT_ATOMS: atom_id res chain seq x y z
N MET A 1 7.40 6.52 -15.43
CA MET A 1 6.74 7.02 -14.21
C MET A 1 6.05 5.87 -13.48
N LYS A 2 6.42 5.59 -12.22
CA LYS A 2 5.82 4.51 -11.41
C LYS A 2 4.49 4.97 -10.80
N LYS A 3 3.47 4.12 -10.80
CA LYS A 3 2.10 4.43 -10.34
C LYS A 3 1.82 3.71 -9.03
N ILE A 4 1.50 4.47 -7.99
CA ILE A 4 1.48 3.99 -6.60
C ILE A 4 0.06 3.99 -6.04
N ILE A 5 -0.31 2.89 -5.38
CA ILE A 5 -1.42 2.82 -4.43
C ILE A 5 -0.86 2.92 -3.00
N ILE A 6 -1.51 3.70 -2.14
CA ILE A 6 -1.16 3.80 -0.72
C ILE A 6 -2.35 3.37 0.14
N LEU A 7 -2.25 2.20 0.75
CA LEU A 7 -3.18 1.70 1.75
C LEU A 7 -2.81 2.25 3.13
N GLY A 8 -3.77 2.79 3.88
CA GLY A 8 -3.47 3.45 5.15
C GLY A 8 -2.88 4.86 5.00
N SER A 9 -3.24 5.56 3.92
CA SER A 9 -2.73 6.90 3.56
C SER A 9 -2.85 7.97 4.66
N THR A 10 -3.83 7.85 5.56
CA THR A 10 -4.06 8.80 6.65
C THR A 10 -3.26 8.49 7.92
N GLY A 11 -2.62 7.31 8.00
CA GLY A 11 -1.75 6.91 9.10
C GLY A 11 -0.37 7.57 9.03
N SER A 12 0.49 7.31 10.02
CA SER A 12 1.84 7.92 10.08
C SER A 12 2.66 7.60 8.83
N ILE A 13 2.79 6.31 8.51
CA ILE A 13 3.57 5.81 7.36
C ILE A 13 2.97 6.30 6.04
N GLY A 14 1.66 6.22 5.87
CA GLY A 14 0.99 6.70 4.66
C GLY A 14 1.18 8.21 4.41
N ARG A 15 1.10 9.04 5.45
CA ARG A 15 1.37 10.48 5.34
C ARG A 15 2.82 10.76 4.97
N ASN A 16 3.78 10.04 5.56
CA ASN A 16 5.19 10.20 5.25
C ASN A 16 5.49 9.73 3.81
N ALA A 17 4.90 8.62 3.38
CA ALA A 17 5.00 8.16 1.99
C ALA A 17 4.50 9.22 1.01
N ILE A 18 3.32 9.82 1.25
CA ILE A 18 2.81 10.91 0.39
C ILE A 18 3.78 12.10 0.35
N LYS A 19 4.33 12.51 1.50
CA LYS A 19 5.31 13.61 1.54
C LYS A 19 6.54 13.31 0.71
N VAL A 20 7.14 12.12 0.87
CA VAL A 20 8.33 11.71 0.11
C VAL A 20 8.02 11.63 -1.38
N LEU A 21 6.92 10.96 -1.74
CA LEU A 21 6.53 10.77 -3.15
C LEU A 21 6.22 12.08 -3.86
N ASN A 22 5.64 13.07 -3.17
CA ASN A 22 5.38 14.40 -3.75
C ASN A 22 6.66 15.18 -4.08
N ASN A 23 7.80 14.84 -3.46
CA ASN A 23 9.10 15.46 -3.74
C ASN A 23 9.89 14.70 -4.83
N LEU A 24 9.32 13.61 -5.38
CA LEU A 24 10.00 12.74 -6.33
C LEU A 24 9.20 12.64 -7.63
N ASN A 25 9.68 13.33 -8.67
CA ASN A 25 9.00 13.46 -9.98
C ASN A 25 8.78 12.15 -10.74
N GLN A 26 9.40 11.05 -10.32
CA GLN A 26 9.30 9.74 -10.97
C GLN A 26 8.06 8.93 -10.57
N PHE A 27 7.29 9.41 -9.59
CA PHE A 27 6.14 8.71 -9.03
C PHE A 27 4.82 9.47 -9.20
N LYS A 28 3.73 8.73 -9.39
CA LYS A 28 2.37 9.24 -9.41
C LYS A 28 1.49 8.44 -8.48
N ILE A 29 0.86 9.09 -7.50
CA ILE A 29 -0.13 8.47 -6.63
C ILE A 29 -1.43 8.33 -7.42
N VAL A 30 -1.86 7.09 -7.66
CA VAL A 30 -3.07 6.77 -8.43
C VAL A 30 -4.20 6.21 -7.57
N GLY A 31 -3.90 5.78 -6.34
CA GLY A 31 -4.89 5.26 -5.40
C GLY A 31 -4.55 5.59 -3.95
N LEU A 32 -5.56 5.99 -3.17
CA LEU A 32 -5.44 6.22 -1.73
C LEU A 32 -6.54 5.47 -0.99
N ALA A 33 -6.17 4.73 0.06
CA ALA A 33 -7.15 4.13 0.96
C ALA A 33 -6.94 4.57 2.41
N ALA A 34 -8.03 4.70 3.17
CA ALA A 34 -8.01 4.91 4.61
C ALA A 34 -9.12 4.12 5.31
N TYR A 35 -8.99 3.90 6.61
CA TYR A 35 -10.00 3.16 7.38
C TYR A 35 -11.12 4.08 7.86
N ASN A 36 -10.81 5.04 8.75
CA ASN A 36 -11.79 5.95 9.35
C ASN A 36 -11.67 7.43 8.93
N ASN A 37 -10.45 7.95 8.72
CA ASN A 37 -10.22 9.39 8.60
C ASN A 37 -10.58 9.94 7.20
N TYR A 38 -11.86 9.98 6.89
CA TYR A 38 -12.36 10.46 5.59
C TYR A 38 -12.06 11.95 5.33
N GLN A 39 -11.90 12.76 6.38
CA GLN A 39 -11.60 14.19 6.24
C GLN A 39 -10.19 14.40 5.71
N LEU A 40 -9.20 13.73 6.32
CA LEU A 40 -7.82 13.78 5.84
C LEU A 40 -7.69 13.10 4.48
N LEU A 41 -8.37 11.97 4.28
CA LEU A 41 -8.39 11.28 2.98
C LEU A 41 -8.91 12.22 1.87
N ALA A 42 -9.98 12.98 2.13
CA ALA A 42 -10.48 13.98 1.19
C ALA A 42 -9.48 15.11 0.91
N ARG A 43 -8.76 15.58 1.93
CA ARG A 43 -7.69 16.57 1.75
C ARG A 43 -6.56 16.01 0.89
N GLN A 44 -6.10 14.80 1.18
CA GLN A 44 -5.04 14.12 0.41
C GLN A 44 -5.47 13.93 -1.04
N ALA A 45 -6.69 13.43 -1.28
CA ALA A 45 -7.22 13.22 -2.63
C ALA A 45 -7.29 14.51 -3.46
N ARG A 46 -7.60 15.67 -2.85
CA ARG A 46 -7.57 16.96 -3.56
C ARG A 46 -6.15 17.37 -3.96
N CYS A 47 -5.16 17.12 -3.09
CA CYS A 47 -3.77 17.47 -3.35
C CYS A 47 -3.12 16.54 -4.37
N THR A 48 -3.37 15.24 -4.29
CA THR A 48 -2.69 14.24 -5.11
C THR A 48 -3.47 13.85 -6.37
N GLN A 49 -4.75 14.22 -6.46
CA GLN A 49 -5.66 13.92 -7.58
C GLN A 49 -5.53 12.46 -8.06
N PRO A 50 -5.72 11.47 -7.16
CA PRO A 50 -5.62 10.06 -7.53
C PRO A 50 -6.77 9.69 -8.46
N LYS A 51 -6.67 8.53 -9.14
CA LYS A 51 -7.78 8.00 -9.94
C LYS A 51 -8.90 7.44 -9.07
N MET A 52 -8.54 6.83 -7.94
CA MET A 52 -9.49 6.17 -7.05
C MET A 52 -9.16 6.43 -5.58
N VAL A 53 -10.19 6.49 -4.75
CA VAL A 53 -10.11 6.63 -3.30
C VAL A 53 -11.00 5.59 -2.63
N THR A 54 -10.48 4.88 -1.63
CA THR A 54 -11.24 3.88 -0.86
C THR A 54 -11.34 4.27 0.60
N ILE A 55 -12.56 4.27 1.14
CA ILE A 55 -12.78 4.35 2.59
C ILE A 55 -13.29 2.99 3.09
N VAL A 56 -12.52 2.34 3.97
CA VAL A 56 -12.86 0.97 4.39
C VAL A 56 -14.11 0.98 5.28
N ASN A 57 -14.21 1.91 6.23
CA ASN A 57 -15.39 2.03 7.07
C ASN A 57 -16.57 2.66 6.29
N LYS A 58 -17.60 1.83 6.05
CA LYS A 58 -18.82 2.19 5.32
C LYS A 58 -19.57 3.38 5.91
N GLN A 59 -19.47 3.62 7.22
CA GLN A 59 -20.12 4.76 7.89
C GLN A 59 -19.67 6.11 7.34
N HIS A 60 -18.46 6.19 6.77
CA HIS A 60 -17.90 7.43 6.25
C HIS A 60 -18.06 7.61 4.74
N TYR A 61 -18.55 6.59 4.02
CA TYR A 61 -18.67 6.61 2.56
C TYR A 61 -19.48 7.79 2.02
N LYS A 62 -20.71 7.98 2.54
CA LYS A 62 -21.59 9.09 2.11
C LYS A 62 -20.94 10.45 2.34
N ARG A 63 -20.28 10.65 3.49
CA ARG A 63 -19.59 11.90 3.85
C ARG A 63 -18.37 12.16 2.96
N LEU A 64 -17.63 11.12 2.59
CA LEU A 64 -16.51 11.24 1.66
C LEU A 64 -17.01 11.61 0.25
N LYS A 65 -18.05 10.94 -0.23
CA LYS A 65 -18.66 11.20 -1.54
C LYS A 65 -19.21 12.61 -1.69
N GLN A 66 -19.71 13.22 -0.62
CA GLN A 66 -20.12 14.62 -0.62
C GLN A 66 -18.93 15.59 -0.76
N LYS A 67 -17.74 15.22 -0.27
CA LYS A 67 -16.54 16.07 -0.27
C LYS A 67 -15.70 15.98 -1.55
N LEU A 68 -15.87 14.93 -2.34
CA LEU A 68 -15.09 14.64 -3.53
C LEU A 68 -16.03 14.29 -4.70
N ARG A 69 -16.02 15.08 -5.77
CA ARG A 69 -16.91 14.88 -6.93
C ARG A 69 -16.20 14.36 -8.19
N SER A 70 -14.88 14.57 -8.29
CA SER A 70 -14.09 14.30 -9.50
C SER A 70 -13.21 13.05 -9.42
N VAL A 71 -13.41 12.20 -8.40
CA VAL A 71 -12.64 10.97 -8.22
C VAL A 71 -13.57 9.78 -8.04
N THR A 72 -13.16 8.61 -8.50
CA THR A 72 -13.88 7.36 -8.22
C THR A 72 -13.73 7.02 -6.75
N ILE A 73 -14.84 6.88 -6.03
CA ILE A 73 -14.85 6.57 -4.60
C ILE A 73 -15.47 5.21 -4.39
N THR A 74 -14.68 4.28 -3.86
CA THR A 74 -15.11 2.93 -3.48
C THR A 74 -15.12 2.79 -1.96
N CYS A 75 -15.65 1.67 -1.48
CA CYS A 75 -15.86 1.45 -0.06
C CYS A 75 -15.56 0.02 0.37
N GLY A 76 -15.13 -0.16 1.61
CA GLY A 76 -14.82 -1.48 2.17
C GLY A 76 -13.54 -2.07 1.61
N GLU A 77 -13.23 -3.30 2.02
CA GLU A 77 -12.04 -4.01 1.54
C GLU A 77 -12.12 -4.36 0.04
N GLN A 78 -13.31 -4.64 -0.47
CA GLN A 78 -13.50 -4.84 -1.92
C GLN A 78 -13.02 -3.63 -2.72
N GLY A 79 -13.27 -2.42 -2.23
CA GLY A 79 -12.79 -1.20 -2.88
C GLY A 79 -11.26 -1.07 -2.93
N ILE A 80 -10.51 -1.83 -2.12
CA ILE A 80 -9.04 -1.93 -2.22
C ILE A 80 -8.68 -2.82 -3.40
N THR A 81 -9.33 -3.98 -3.54
CA THR A 81 -9.17 -4.86 -4.70
C THR A 81 -9.49 -4.11 -5.99
N ASP A 82 -10.66 -3.46 -6.07
CA ASP A 82 -11.06 -2.67 -7.26
C ASP A 82 -10.02 -1.61 -7.65
N MET A 83 -9.36 -1.01 -6.64
CA MET A 83 -8.29 -0.03 -6.83
C MET A 83 -7.04 -0.64 -7.46
N VAL A 84 -6.64 -1.82 -6.98
CA VAL A 84 -5.55 -2.60 -7.56
C VAL A 84 -5.85 -2.95 -9.01
N GLU A 85 -7.09 -3.32 -9.32
CA GLU A 85 -7.50 -3.75 -10.66
C GLU A 85 -7.62 -2.59 -11.66
N SER A 86 -8.13 -1.45 -11.23
CA SER A 86 -8.61 -0.40 -12.14
C SER A 86 -7.64 0.77 -12.33
N THR A 87 -6.70 0.99 -11.41
CA THR A 87 -5.85 2.20 -11.45
C THR A 87 -4.66 2.09 -12.41
N GLY A 88 -4.27 0.86 -12.77
CA GLY A 88 -3.05 0.54 -13.50
C GLY A 88 -1.79 0.84 -12.68
N ALA A 89 -1.87 0.68 -11.36
CA ALA A 89 -0.74 0.80 -10.46
C ALA A 89 0.28 -0.33 -10.68
N ASN A 90 1.54 -0.05 -10.35
CA ASN A 90 2.62 -1.04 -10.39
C ASN A 90 3.38 -1.16 -9.06
N VAL A 91 3.05 -0.32 -8.09
CA VAL A 91 3.54 -0.38 -6.71
C VAL A 91 2.36 -0.22 -5.76
N ILE A 92 2.34 -1.02 -4.69
CA ILE A 92 1.40 -0.86 -3.58
C ILE A 92 2.15 -0.72 -2.26
N ILE A 93 1.84 0.34 -1.52
CA ILE A 93 2.35 0.60 -0.16
C ILE A 93 1.27 0.18 0.83
N CYS A 94 1.57 -0.83 1.66
CA CYS A 94 0.64 -1.39 2.63
C CYS A 94 0.95 -0.84 4.03
N ALA A 95 0.25 0.24 4.41
CA ALA A 95 0.45 0.96 5.68
C ALA A 95 -0.81 1.01 6.56
N PHE A 96 -1.77 0.09 6.35
CA PHE A 96 -2.79 -0.16 7.37
C PHE A 96 -2.18 -0.83 8.60
N ALA A 97 -2.77 -0.60 9.77
CA ALA A 97 -2.50 -1.43 10.93
C ALA A 97 -3.29 -2.75 10.81
N ARG A 98 -2.76 -3.85 11.37
CA ARG A 98 -3.36 -5.19 11.27
C ARG A 98 -3.40 -5.70 9.82
N ALA A 99 -3.97 -6.89 9.61
CA ALA A 99 -4.04 -7.55 8.30
C ALA A 99 -5.15 -6.99 7.35
N ILE A 100 -5.47 -5.69 7.42
CA ILE A 100 -6.50 -5.08 6.58
C ILE A 100 -6.00 -4.95 5.15
N GLY A 101 -6.83 -5.32 4.17
CA GLY A 101 -6.49 -5.22 2.76
C GLY A 101 -5.63 -6.37 2.25
N ILE A 102 -5.58 -7.50 2.98
CA ILE A 102 -4.88 -8.73 2.58
C ILE A 102 -5.30 -9.19 1.18
N TRP A 103 -6.59 -9.13 0.85
CA TRP A 103 -7.09 -9.48 -0.48
C TRP A 103 -6.57 -8.54 -1.56
N GLY A 104 -6.42 -7.26 -1.24
CA GLY A 104 -5.75 -6.29 -2.12
C GLY A 104 -4.27 -6.62 -2.33
N VAL A 105 -3.57 -7.11 -1.30
CA VAL A 105 -2.18 -7.57 -1.43
C VAL A 105 -2.08 -8.82 -2.29
N VAL A 106 -2.96 -9.81 -2.07
CA VAL A 106 -3.04 -11.02 -2.91
C VAL A 106 -3.29 -10.65 -4.38
N GLU A 107 -4.22 -9.73 -4.64
CA GLU A 107 -4.50 -9.28 -6.00
C GLU A 107 -3.33 -8.51 -6.62
N ALA A 108 -2.65 -7.68 -5.83
CA ALA A 108 -1.46 -6.98 -6.28
C ALA A 108 -0.32 -7.95 -6.65
N ILE A 109 -0.16 -9.04 -5.89
CA ILE A 109 0.81 -10.11 -6.20
C ILE A 109 0.44 -10.82 -7.51
N LYS A 110 -0.83 -11.20 -7.69
CA LYS A 110 -1.30 -11.84 -8.94
C LYS A 110 -1.04 -10.94 -10.17
N ARG A 111 -1.17 -9.64 -10.00
CA ARG A 111 -0.89 -8.61 -11.03
C ARG A 111 0.58 -8.23 -11.15
N LYS A 112 1.46 -8.92 -10.43
CA LYS A 112 2.91 -8.70 -10.43
C LYS A 112 3.33 -7.26 -10.07
N MET A 113 2.54 -6.61 -9.22
CA MET A 113 2.89 -5.30 -8.67
C MET A 113 3.98 -5.45 -7.62
N ARG A 114 4.90 -4.49 -7.53
CA ARG A 114 5.84 -4.40 -6.41
C ARG A 114 5.07 -4.15 -5.11
N ILE A 115 5.30 -4.99 -4.11
CA ILE A 115 4.65 -4.91 -2.81
C ILE A 115 5.62 -4.24 -1.82
N CYS A 116 5.18 -3.19 -1.15
CA CYS A 116 5.93 -2.56 -0.07
C CYS A 116 5.13 -2.70 1.23
N LEU A 117 5.58 -3.55 2.16
CA LEU A 117 4.87 -3.86 3.40
C LEU A 117 5.44 -3.06 4.57
N ALA A 118 4.59 -2.26 5.20
CA ALA A 118 4.91 -1.54 6.42
C ALA A 118 4.28 -2.15 7.67
N THR A 119 3.31 -3.06 7.51
CA THR A 119 2.69 -3.83 8.58
C THR A 119 3.27 -5.23 8.62
N LYS A 120 3.71 -5.67 9.80
CA LYS A 120 4.22 -7.02 10.04
C LYS A 120 3.10 -8.04 10.16
N GLU A 121 1.90 -7.60 10.57
CA GLU A 121 0.76 -8.46 10.87
C GLU A 121 0.32 -9.32 9.68
N ILE A 122 0.48 -8.83 8.44
CA ILE A 122 0.21 -9.63 7.24
C ILE A 122 1.11 -10.86 7.17
N LEU A 123 2.42 -10.68 7.37
CA LEU A 123 3.37 -11.79 7.29
C LEU A 123 3.36 -12.66 8.56
N VAL A 124 3.05 -12.08 9.72
CA VAL A 124 2.89 -12.84 10.96
C VAL A 124 1.67 -13.77 10.88
N SER A 125 0.56 -13.32 10.29
CA SER A 125 -0.67 -14.13 10.22
C SER A 125 -0.77 -15.00 8.97
N PHE A 126 -0.18 -14.58 7.85
CA PHE A 126 -0.35 -15.23 6.53
C PHE A 126 0.98 -15.42 5.79
N GLY A 127 2.09 -15.51 6.52
CA GLY A 127 3.45 -15.53 5.98
C GLY A 127 3.64 -16.57 4.88
N ASP A 128 3.38 -17.85 5.18
CA ASP A 128 3.59 -18.94 4.23
C ASP A 128 2.82 -18.73 2.93
N ILE A 129 1.52 -18.42 3.04
CA ILE A 129 0.64 -18.19 1.89
C ILE A 129 1.12 -17.01 1.04
N ILE A 130 1.48 -15.89 1.69
CA ILE A 130 1.92 -14.69 0.99
C ILE A 130 3.29 -14.92 0.32
N MET A 131 4.23 -15.55 1.01
CA MET A 131 5.56 -15.83 0.47
C MET A 131 5.50 -16.84 -0.69
N ASP A 132 4.63 -17.86 -0.60
CA ASP A 132 4.38 -18.79 -1.71
C ASP A 132 3.80 -18.07 -2.93
N LEU A 133 2.83 -17.17 -2.73
CA LEU A 133 2.27 -16.37 -3.81
C LEU A 133 3.30 -15.44 -4.44
N VAL A 134 4.12 -14.77 -3.62
CA VAL A 134 5.20 -13.89 -4.08
C VAL A 134 6.21 -14.67 -4.93
N LYS A 135 6.65 -15.84 -4.45
CA LYS A 135 7.55 -16.73 -5.19
C LYS A 135 6.92 -17.23 -6.49
N LYS A 136 5.66 -17.70 -6.43
CA LYS A 136 4.91 -18.21 -7.59
C LYS A 136 4.77 -17.18 -8.71
N HIS A 137 4.55 -15.92 -8.36
CA HIS A 137 4.32 -14.86 -9.36
C HIS A 137 5.59 -14.06 -9.70
N GLY A 138 6.71 -14.32 -9.02
CA GLY A 138 7.98 -13.63 -9.24
C GLY A 138 7.92 -12.15 -8.86
N VAL A 139 7.28 -11.84 -7.72
CA VAL A 139 6.99 -10.47 -7.30
C VAL A 139 8.04 -9.96 -6.33
N GLU A 140 8.39 -8.68 -6.42
CA GLU A 140 9.26 -8.04 -5.45
C GLU A 140 8.48 -7.65 -4.19
N LEU A 141 8.99 -8.05 -3.02
CA LEU A 141 8.47 -7.72 -1.71
C LEU A 141 9.50 -6.90 -0.94
N TYR A 142 9.16 -5.65 -0.59
CA TYR A 142 10.03 -4.72 0.12
C TYR A 142 9.52 -4.45 1.54
N PRO A 143 10.38 -4.56 2.56
CA PRO A 143 10.04 -4.12 3.91
C PRO A 143 10.15 -2.58 4.03
N ILE A 144 9.13 -1.97 4.63
CA ILE A 144 9.14 -0.54 5.04
C ILE A 144 9.36 -0.39 6.56
N ASP A 145 8.99 -1.41 7.33
CA ASP A 145 9.28 -1.45 8.77
C ASP A 145 10.78 -1.22 9.03
N SER A 146 11.13 -0.34 9.97
CA SER A 146 12.47 0.24 10.09
C SER A 146 13.57 -0.80 10.27
N GLU A 147 13.33 -1.78 11.15
CA GLU A 147 14.27 -2.84 11.51
C GLU A 147 14.49 -3.75 10.30
N HIS A 148 13.41 -4.17 9.66
CA HIS A 148 13.45 -5.02 8.47
C HIS A 148 14.05 -4.30 7.26
N SER A 149 13.80 -2.99 7.12
CA SER A 149 14.37 -2.15 6.08
C SER A 149 15.88 -1.94 6.27
N ALA A 150 16.33 -1.78 7.52
CA ALA A 150 17.76 -1.70 7.84
C ALA A 150 18.48 -3.00 7.49
N ILE A 151 17.91 -4.14 7.89
CA ILE A 151 18.43 -5.47 7.51
C ILE A 151 18.48 -5.61 5.99
N TYR A 152 17.39 -5.27 5.29
CA TYR A 152 17.32 -5.37 3.82
C TYR A 152 18.44 -4.57 3.14
N GLN A 153 18.69 -3.35 3.59
CA GLN A 153 19.77 -2.50 3.06
C GLN A 153 21.17 -3.08 3.37
N CYS A 154 21.39 -3.64 4.56
CA CYS A 154 22.67 -4.29 4.89
C CYS A 154 22.94 -5.54 4.05
N LEU A 155 21.88 -6.22 3.59
CA LEU A 155 21.96 -7.44 2.78
C LEU A 155 21.93 -7.19 1.28
N GLU A 156 21.70 -5.94 0.83
CA GLU A 156 21.61 -5.63 -0.58
C GLU A 156 22.93 -5.94 -1.30
N GLY A 157 22.87 -6.76 -2.35
CA GLY A 157 24.05 -7.22 -3.09
C GLY A 157 24.92 -8.26 -2.38
N ARG A 158 24.52 -8.72 -1.18
CA ARG A 158 25.20 -9.77 -0.41
C ARG A 158 24.55 -11.13 -0.62
N LYS A 159 25.35 -12.20 -0.51
CA LYS A 159 24.83 -13.57 -0.51
C LYS A 159 24.31 -13.93 0.88
N LYS A 160 23.29 -14.79 0.93
CA LYS A 160 22.67 -15.21 2.20
C LYS A 160 23.68 -15.92 3.12
N GLU A 161 24.65 -16.62 2.54
CA GLU A 161 25.67 -17.38 3.27
C GLU A 161 26.71 -16.47 3.97
N GLU A 162 26.79 -15.19 3.59
CA GLU A 162 27.64 -14.21 4.27
C GLU A 162 27.07 -13.77 5.63
N VAL A 163 25.81 -14.10 5.92
CA VAL A 163 25.10 -13.66 7.12
C VAL A 163 25.25 -14.68 8.24
N LYS A 164 25.99 -14.33 9.29
CA LYS A 164 26.10 -15.15 10.50
C LYS A 164 24.85 -15.07 11.38
N ASN A 165 24.39 -13.85 11.69
CA ASN A 165 23.26 -13.56 12.58
C ASN A 165 22.56 -12.26 12.16
N ILE A 166 21.29 -12.10 12.54
CA ILE A 166 20.53 -10.85 12.51
C ILE A 166 20.30 -10.43 13.97
N ILE A 167 20.47 -9.14 14.27
CA ILE A 167 20.32 -8.54 15.61
C ILE A 167 19.06 -7.69 15.63
#